data_AF-A0A2E9TAP2-F1
#
_entry.id   AF-A0A2E9TAP2-F1
#
_cell.length_a   1.000
_cell.length_b   1.000
_cell.length_c   1.000
_cell.angle_alpha   90.00
_cell.angle_beta   90.00
_cell.angle_gamma   90.00
#
_symmetry.space_group_name_H-M   'P 1'
#
loop_
_entity.id
_entity.type
_entity.pdbx_description
1 polymer ?
#
loop_
_entity_poly.entity_id
_entity_poly.type
_entity_poly.pdbx_seq_one_letter_code
_entity_poly.pdbx_strand_id
1 'polypeptide(L)'
;MRSQVSIAAISLPHRAHPGTPVSFKNRKKAVLKITDITIDVIRREVGGTGLESDLGRFGGEVTQGVLRAKTGQGIEGQCFIGDFRSGGRGLFDPILKVLKPELIGKDASAREWLWNRFGLLGARRGVTFPAWAPVDVALWDLAGKAAGIPVFRMLGAAGEEAGCTPPTRPATTHPKAGWRKDAI
;
A
#
# COMPACT_ATOMS: atom_id res chain seq x y z
N MET A 1 -45.20 -30.65 38.31
CA MET A 1 -43.88 -29.99 38.47
C MET A 1 -43.20 -29.98 37.12
N ARG A 2 -43.27 -28.86 36.37
CA ARG A 2 -42.17 -27.92 36.06
C ARG A 2 -40.96 -28.64 35.42
N SER A 3 -40.47 -28.33 34.22
CA SER A 3 -40.46 -27.07 33.46
C SER A 3 -40.21 -27.31 31.97
N GLN A 4 -41.00 -26.67 31.09
CA GLN A 4 -40.58 -26.38 29.72
C GLN A 4 -39.57 -25.23 29.75
N VAL A 5 -38.45 -25.38 29.05
CA VAL A 5 -37.48 -24.30 28.81
C VAL A 5 -37.79 -23.70 27.44
N SER A 6 -38.34 -22.47 27.44
CA SER A 6 -38.51 -21.65 26.25
C SER A 6 -37.17 -21.11 25.79
N ILE A 7 -36.77 -21.43 24.56
CA ILE A 7 -35.70 -20.72 23.85
C ILE A 7 -36.34 -19.52 23.17
N ALA A 8 -36.17 -18.34 23.76
CA ALA A 8 -36.58 -17.09 23.14
C ALA A 8 -35.64 -16.78 21.96
N ALA A 9 -36.19 -16.74 20.75
CA ALA A 9 -35.49 -16.23 19.58
C ALA A 9 -35.28 -14.72 19.76
N ILE A 10 -34.04 -14.31 20.03
CA ILE A 10 -33.64 -12.90 20.04
C ILE A 10 -33.57 -12.46 18.57
N SER A 11 -34.64 -11.80 18.12
CA SER A 11 -34.67 -11.06 16.85
C SER A 11 -33.68 -9.90 16.95
N LEU A 12 -32.56 -10.00 16.22
CA LEU A 12 -31.62 -8.90 16.05
C LEU A 12 -32.20 -7.89 15.04
N PRO A 13 -32.24 -6.59 15.35
CA PRO A 13 -32.71 -5.58 14.41
C PRO A 13 -31.74 -5.50 13.22
N HIS A 14 -32.29 -5.67 12.02
CA HIS A 14 -31.61 -5.40 10.76
C HIS A 14 -31.12 -3.95 10.75
N ARG A 15 -29.80 -3.75 10.93
CA ARG A 15 -29.17 -2.43 10.90
C ARG A 15 -29.24 -1.92 9.45
N ALA A 16 -30.17 -1.01 9.19
CA ALA A 16 -30.17 -0.23 7.96
C ALA A 16 -28.84 0.54 7.85
N HIS A 17 -28.08 0.28 6.79
CA HIS A 17 -26.87 1.04 6.48
C HIS A 17 -27.26 2.40 5.87
N PRO A 18 -26.83 3.54 6.43
CA PRO A 18 -26.96 4.83 5.78
C PRO A 18 -25.88 4.95 4.69
N GLY A 19 -26.13 4.31 3.53
CA GLY A 19 -25.32 4.51 2.35
C GLY A 19 -25.57 5.91 1.79
N THR A 20 -24.71 6.86 2.13
CA THR A 20 -24.73 8.16 1.44
C THR A 20 -24.31 7.91 -0.01
N PRO A 21 -25.14 8.25 -1.02
CA PRO A 21 -24.74 8.05 -2.40
C PRO A 21 -23.49 8.89 -2.69
N VAL A 22 -22.43 8.22 -3.16
CA VAL A 22 -21.21 8.89 -3.62
C VAL A 22 -21.58 9.69 -4.87
N SER A 23 -21.85 10.98 -4.70
CA SER A 23 -22.14 11.88 -5.81
C SER A 23 -20.87 12.13 -6.61
N PHE A 24 -20.72 11.40 -7.72
CA PHE A 24 -19.70 11.69 -8.73
C PHE A 24 -20.09 12.98 -9.45
N LYS A 25 -19.67 14.13 -8.93
CA LYS A 25 -19.72 15.39 -9.69
C LYS A 25 -18.90 15.19 -10.95
N ASN A 26 -19.52 15.41 -12.11
CA ASN A 26 -18.91 15.30 -13.43
C ASN A 26 -17.84 16.40 -13.61
N ARG A 27 -16.65 16.19 -13.02
CA ARG A 27 -15.48 17.03 -13.25
C ARG A 27 -14.89 16.62 -14.60
N LYS A 28 -14.60 17.60 -15.47
CA LYS A 28 -13.81 17.39 -16.68
C LYS A 28 -12.59 16.52 -16.32
N LYS A 29 -12.37 15.43 -17.06
CA LYS A 29 -11.27 14.48 -16.84
C LYS A 29 -9.95 15.24 -16.97
N ALA A 30 -9.42 15.72 -15.84
CA ALA A 30 -8.13 16.38 -15.82
C ALA A 30 -7.08 15.31 -16.09
N VAL A 31 -6.34 15.45 -17.19
CA VAL A 31 -5.26 14.52 -17.54
C VAL A 31 -4.13 14.72 -16.52
N LEU A 32 -3.88 13.70 -15.69
CA LEU A 32 -2.93 13.75 -14.59
C LEU A 32 -1.57 13.29 -15.10
N LYS A 33 -0.86 14.17 -15.79
CA LYS A 33 0.45 13.83 -16.34
C LYS A 33 1.49 13.69 -15.23
N ILE A 34 2.19 12.55 -15.22
CA ILE A 34 3.32 12.31 -14.32
C ILE A 34 4.50 13.15 -14.81
N THR A 35 5.03 13.99 -13.95
CA THR A 35 6.17 14.88 -14.27
C THR A 35 7.47 14.34 -13.72
N ASP A 36 7.44 13.65 -12.58
CA ASP A 36 8.64 13.12 -11.96
C ASP A 36 8.34 11.89 -11.10
N ILE A 37 9.35 11.04 -10.95
CA ILE A 37 9.35 9.91 -10.02
C ILE A 37 10.68 9.94 -9.25
N THR A 38 10.60 9.94 -7.93
CA THR A 38 11.75 10.00 -7.03
C THR A 38 11.67 8.89 -5.99
N ILE A 39 12.81 8.53 -5.41
CA ILE A 39 12.90 7.58 -4.32
C ILE A 39 13.73 8.23 -3.21
N ASP A 40 13.09 8.46 -2.06
CA ASP A 40 13.81 8.86 -0.85
C ASP A 40 14.40 7.60 -0.22
N VAL A 41 15.73 7.53 -0.11
CA VAL A 41 16.42 6.38 0.45
C VAL A 41 16.46 6.50 1.97
N ILE A 42 15.90 5.51 2.66
CA ILE A 42 15.81 5.45 4.12
C ILE A 42 16.70 4.31 4.61
N ARG A 43 17.65 4.64 5.48
CA ARG A 43 18.46 3.65 6.21
C ARG A 43 17.82 3.46 7.58
N ARG A 44 17.49 2.22 7.94
CA ARG A 44 16.89 1.89 9.23
C ARG A 44 17.63 0.74 9.88
N GLU A 45 17.70 0.79 11.20
CA GLU A 45 18.12 -0.35 12.01
C GLU A 45 16.87 -1.15 12.41
N VAL A 46 16.81 -2.41 11.99
CA VAL A 46 15.75 -3.33 12.38
C VAL A 46 16.26 -4.09 13.60
N GLY A 47 15.63 -3.84 14.74
CA GLY A 47 15.89 -4.61 15.95
C GLY A 47 15.74 -6.10 15.66
N GLY A 48 16.68 -6.90 16.16
CA GLY A 48 16.61 -8.35 16.00
C GLY A 48 15.25 -8.85 16.48
N THR A 49 14.56 -9.67 15.70
CA THR A 49 13.20 -10.11 16.06
C THR A 49 13.21 -11.27 17.05
N GLY A 50 14.39 -11.85 17.34
CA GLY A 50 14.54 -13.07 18.13
C GLY A 50 14.00 -14.31 17.44
N LEU A 51 13.62 -14.18 16.17
CA LEU A 51 13.27 -15.29 15.30
C LEU A 51 14.56 -15.73 14.60
N GLU A 52 14.91 -16.99 14.78
CA GLU A 52 15.87 -17.70 13.93
C GLU A 52 15.07 -18.65 13.05
N SER A 53 15.36 -18.65 11.76
CA SER A 53 14.86 -19.66 10.83
C SER A 53 16.00 -20.07 9.91
N ASP A 54 15.77 -21.09 9.08
CA ASP A 54 16.74 -21.56 8.07
C ASP A 54 17.15 -20.47 7.05
N LEU A 55 16.52 -19.29 7.11
CA LEU A 55 16.79 -18.13 6.27
C LEU A 55 17.71 -17.10 6.95
N GLY A 56 18.26 -17.44 8.13
CA GLY A 56 19.20 -16.61 8.87
C GLY A 56 18.57 -15.68 9.91
N ARG A 57 19.40 -14.82 10.49
CA ARG A 57 19.00 -13.90 11.56
C ARG A 57 18.20 -12.73 11.00
N PHE A 58 17.01 -12.50 11.55
CA PHE A 58 16.18 -11.37 11.19
C PHE A 58 16.51 -10.14 12.04
N GLY A 59 17.32 -9.24 11.48
CA GLY A 59 17.67 -7.97 12.10
C GLY A 59 18.89 -7.35 11.44
N GLY A 60 19.28 -6.18 11.92
CA GLY A 60 20.40 -5.40 11.39
C GLY A 60 19.92 -4.24 10.53
N GLU A 61 20.86 -3.66 9.80
CA GLU A 61 20.59 -2.46 9.04
C GLU A 61 20.05 -2.78 7.65
N VAL A 62 18.92 -2.16 7.29
CA VAL A 62 18.33 -2.28 5.97
C VAL A 62 18.17 -0.91 5.32
N THR A 63 18.42 -0.87 4.01
CA THR A 63 18.16 0.31 3.19
C THR A 63 16.84 0.11 2.45
N GLN A 64 15.84 0.93 2.74
CA GLN A 64 14.52 0.92 2.11
C GLN A 64 14.29 2.25 1.38
N GLY A 65 13.17 2.38 0.66
CA GLY A 65 12.86 3.59 -0.10
C GLY A 65 11.42 4.04 0.07
N VAL A 66 11.16 5.33 -0.10
CA VAL A 66 9.81 5.86 -0.32
C VAL A 66 9.74 6.39 -1.74
N LEU A 67 8.96 5.73 -2.58
CA LEU A 67 8.64 6.18 -3.93
C LEU A 67 7.69 7.36 -3.86
N ARG A 68 7.96 8.39 -4.66
CA ARG A 68 7.08 9.54 -4.87
C ARG A 68 6.88 9.79 -6.36
N ALA A 69 5.66 9.65 -6.83
CA ALA A 69 5.24 10.00 -8.18
C ALA A 69 4.51 11.34 -8.16
N LYS A 70 5.07 12.35 -8.84
CA LYS A 70 4.57 13.72 -8.87
C LYS A 70 3.86 14.01 -10.18
N THR A 71 2.82 14.83 -10.11
CA THR A 71 2.09 15.32 -11.28
C THR A 71 2.28 16.82 -11.47
N GLY A 72 2.02 17.31 -12.69
CA GLY A 72 2.05 18.75 -12.99
C GLY A 72 1.00 19.59 -12.24
N GLN A 73 0.04 18.93 -11.58
CA GLN A 73 -1.02 19.57 -10.80
C GLN A 73 -0.68 19.61 -9.29
N GLY A 74 0.54 19.21 -8.89
CA GLY A 74 0.99 19.21 -7.50
C GLY A 74 0.49 18.03 -6.67
N ILE A 75 -0.21 17.06 -7.27
CA ILE A 75 -0.65 15.84 -6.59
C ILE A 75 0.50 14.82 -6.62
N GLU A 76 0.75 14.19 -5.47
CA GLU A 76 1.81 13.20 -5.28
C GLU A 76 1.25 11.87 -4.76
N GLY A 77 1.55 10.79 -5.48
CA GLY A 77 1.31 9.41 -5.04
C GLY A 77 2.56 8.81 -4.43
N GLN A 78 2.39 7.96 -3.41
CA GLN A 78 3.49 7.44 -2.61
C GLN A 78 3.39 5.94 -2.40
N CYS A 79 4.54 5.28 -2.29
CA CYS A 79 4.60 3.88 -1.88
C CYS A 79 5.92 3.58 -1.17
N PHE A 80 5.88 2.63 -0.24
CA PHE A 80 7.06 2.10 0.42
C PHE A 80 7.73 1.02 -0.43
N ILE A 81 9.07 1.06 -0.54
CA ILE A 81 9.88 0.11 -1.29
C ILE A 81 10.83 -0.63 -0.36
N GLY A 82 10.86 -1.95 -0.53
CA GLY A 82 11.83 -2.83 0.09
C GLY A 82 11.28 -3.57 1.29
N ASP A 83 11.70 -4.81 1.44
CA ASP A 83 11.28 -5.65 2.55
C ASP A 83 12.21 -5.46 3.76
N PHE A 84 11.84 -6.05 4.90
CA PHE A 84 12.57 -5.91 6.16
C PHE A 84 13.87 -6.74 6.23
N ARG A 85 14.14 -7.62 5.27
CA ARG A 85 15.29 -8.55 5.24
C ARG A 85 16.35 -8.07 4.25
N SER A 86 15.97 -7.91 3.00
CA SER A 86 16.83 -7.59 1.86
C SER A 86 16.85 -6.09 1.56
N GLY A 87 15.97 -5.31 2.19
CA GLY A 87 15.81 -3.89 1.89
C GLY A 87 15.22 -3.66 0.49
N GLY A 88 15.55 -2.53 -0.11
CA GLY A 88 15.02 -2.07 -1.39
C GLY A 88 16.07 -1.67 -2.43
N ARG A 89 17.37 -1.73 -2.13
CA ARG A 89 18.44 -1.21 -3.02
C ARG A 89 18.36 -1.78 -4.44
N GLY A 90 18.16 -3.09 -4.57
CA GLY A 90 18.05 -3.76 -5.88
C GLY A 90 16.83 -3.33 -6.71
N LEU A 91 15.84 -2.68 -6.09
CA LEU A 91 14.60 -2.25 -6.75
C LEU A 91 14.69 -0.81 -7.27
N PHE A 92 15.59 0.02 -6.72
CA PHE A 92 15.66 1.44 -7.06
C PHE A 92 16.07 1.67 -8.52
N ASP A 93 17.07 0.95 -8.99
CA ASP A 93 17.60 1.10 -10.34
C ASP A 93 16.58 0.72 -11.42
N PRO A 94 15.91 -0.45 -11.37
CA PRO A 94 14.83 -0.77 -12.31
C PRO A 94 13.72 0.29 -12.31
N ILE A 95 13.35 0.82 -11.15
CA ILE A 95 12.31 1.85 -11.06
C ILE A 95 12.80 3.16 -11.72
N LEU A 96 13.97 3.66 -11.35
CA LEU A 96 14.45 4.97 -11.79
C LEU A 96 14.98 4.97 -13.23
N LYS A 97 15.61 3.89 -13.68
CA LYS A 97 16.26 3.80 -15.00
C LYS A 97 15.35 3.22 -16.08
N VAL A 98 14.32 2.44 -15.70
CA VAL A 98 13.43 1.78 -16.67
C VAL A 98 12.00 2.30 -16.55
N LEU A 99 11.37 2.20 -15.37
CA LEU A 99 9.95 2.53 -15.22
C LEU A 99 9.68 4.03 -15.26
N LYS A 100 10.53 4.84 -14.64
CA LYS A 100 10.40 6.30 -14.64
C LYS A 100 10.35 6.87 -16.07
N PRO A 101 11.32 6.59 -16.97
CA PRO A 101 11.27 7.10 -18.34
C PRO A 101 10.02 6.71 -19.14
N GLU A 102 9.47 5.51 -18.91
CA GLU A 102 8.25 5.05 -19.58
C GLU A 102 6.99 5.81 -19.09
N LEU A 103 7.01 6.29 -17.84
CA LEU A 103 5.88 6.93 -17.16
C LEU A 103 5.88 8.46 -17.25
N ILE A 104 7.03 9.10 -17.42
CA ILE A 104 7.06 10.56 -17.58
C ILE A 104 6.20 10.99 -18.77
N GLY A 105 5.33 11.98 -18.54
CA GLY A 105 4.41 12.53 -19.53
C GLY A 105 3.15 11.67 -19.79
N LYS A 106 3.07 10.46 -19.22
CA LYS A 106 1.88 9.61 -19.29
C LYS A 106 0.82 10.09 -18.29
N ASP A 107 -0.43 9.80 -18.60
CA ASP A 107 -1.54 9.99 -17.67
C ASP A 107 -1.47 8.94 -16.54
N ALA A 108 -1.51 9.39 -15.29
CA ALA A 108 -1.48 8.53 -14.11
C ALA A 108 -2.69 7.58 -14.03
N SER A 109 -3.78 7.89 -14.76
CA SER A 109 -4.94 7.00 -14.87
C SER A 109 -4.71 5.79 -15.81
N ALA A 110 -3.68 5.83 -16.66
CA ALA A 110 -3.38 4.81 -17.66
C ALA A 110 -2.65 3.57 -17.09
N ARG A 111 -3.15 3.03 -15.97
CA ARG A 111 -2.54 1.87 -15.29
C ARG A 111 -2.57 0.59 -16.14
N GLU A 112 -3.66 0.36 -16.88
CA GLU A 112 -3.74 -0.78 -17.82
C GLU A 112 -2.67 -0.72 -18.91
N TRP A 113 -2.32 0.49 -19.36
CA TRP A 113 -1.22 0.65 -20.31
C TRP A 113 0.10 0.20 -19.68
N LEU A 114 0.34 0.58 -18.43
CA LEU A 114 1.51 0.13 -17.68
C LEU A 114 1.48 -1.40 -17.59
N TRP A 115 0.40 -2.04 -17.12
CA TRP A 115 0.27 -3.50 -17.05
C TRP A 115 0.55 -4.23 -18.37
N ASN A 116 0.06 -3.73 -19.49
CA ASN A 116 0.34 -4.28 -20.81
C ASN A 116 1.83 -4.20 -21.21
N ARG A 117 2.60 -3.27 -20.64
CA ARG A 117 4.04 -3.15 -20.88
C ARG A 117 4.87 -4.12 -20.03
N PHE A 118 4.32 -4.67 -18.96
CA PHE A 118 5.08 -5.49 -18.01
C PHE A 118 5.77 -6.67 -18.68
N GLY A 119 5.09 -7.43 -19.54
CA GLY A 119 5.70 -8.58 -20.23
C GLY A 119 6.93 -8.20 -21.06
N LEU A 120 6.86 -7.08 -21.79
CA LEU A 120 7.97 -6.59 -22.59
C LEU A 120 9.14 -6.08 -21.73
N LEU A 121 8.82 -5.30 -20.69
CA LEU A 121 9.81 -4.70 -19.79
C LEU A 121 10.48 -5.77 -18.91
N GLY A 122 9.74 -6.79 -18.48
CA GLY A 122 10.29 -7.94 -17.78
C GLY A 122 11.25 -8.72 -18.67
N ALA A 123 10.83 -9.08 -19.89
CA ALA A 123 11.64 -9.88 -20.79
C ALA A 123 12.91 -9.15 -21.31
N ARG A 124 12.81 -7.84 -21.60
CA ARG A 124 13.90 -7.11 -22.29
C ARG A 124 14.72 -6.18 -21.39
N ARG A 125 14.18 -5.79 -20.23
CA ARG A 125 14.80 -4.82 -19.33
C ARG A 125 14.94 -5.34 -17.90
N GLY A 126 14.57 -6.60 -17.64
CA GLY A 126 14.74 -7.23 -16.34
C GLY A 126 13.85 -6.64 -15.23
N VAL A 127 12.74 -6.00 -15.59
CA VAL A 127 11.79 -5.48 -14.58
C VAL A 127 11.09 -6.64 -13.89
N THR A 128 11.20 -6.68 -12.57
CA THR A 128 10.58 -7.73 -11.74
C THR A 128 9.30 -7.20 -11.06
N PHE A 129 8.41 -8.10 -10.64
CA PHE A 129 7.21 -7.74 -9.89
C PHE A 129 7.50 -6.89 -8.63
N PRO A 130 8.53 -7.16 -7.82
CA PRO A 130 8.87 -6.31 -6.67
C PRO A 130 9.29 -4.88 -7.03
N ALA A 131 9.86 -4.66 -8.22
CA ALA A 131 10.15 -3.30 -8.70
C ALA A 131 8.91 -2.63 -9.31
N TRP A 132 8.01 -3.43 -9.87
CA TRP A 132 6.76 -2.97 -10.48
C TRP A 132 5.71 -2.51 -9.46
N ALA A 133 5.47 -3.34 -8.45
CA ALA A 133 4.36 -3.17 -7.52
C ALA A 133 4.35 -1.80 -6.80
N PRO A 134 5.49 -1.25 -6.32
CA PRO A 134 5.49 0.05 -5.67
C PRO A 134 5.06 1.20 -6.61
N VAL A 135 5.34 1.08 -7.90
CA VAL A 135 4.93 2.06 -8.91
C VAL A 135 3.41 2.01 -9.09
N ASP A 136 2.84 0.82 -9.26
CA ASP A 136 1.38 0.65 -9.38
C ASP A 136 0.63 1.17 -8.16
N VAL A 137 1.10 0.84 -6.95
CA VAL A 137 0.50 1.33 -5.70
C VAL A 137 0.59 2.86 -5.59
N ALA A 138 1.71 3.47 -5.97
CA ALA A 138 1.82 4.93 -5.95
C ALA A 138 0.86 5.59 -6.96
N LEU A 139 0.60 4.97 -8.11
CA LEU A 139 -0.41 5.44 -9.06
C LEU A 139 -1.83 5.31 -8.50
N TRP A 140 -2.11 4.27 -7.71
CA TRP A 140 -3.38 4.13 -6.98
C TRP A 140 -3.56 5.20 -5.92
N ASP A 141 -2.54 5.47 -5.11
CA ASP A 141 -2.55 6.54 -4.12
C ASP A 141 -2.77 7.92 -4.78
N LEU A 142 -2.07 8.18 -5.88
CA LEU A 142 -2.25 9.39 -6.69
C LEU A 142 -3.69 9.52 -7.20
N ALA A 143 -4.25 8.45 -7.75
CA ALA A 143 -5.62 8.46 -8.26
C ALA A 143 -6.66 8.71 -7.16
N GLY A 144 -6.47 8.12 -5.98
CA GLY A 144 -7.31 8.37 -4.80
C GLY A 144 -7.26 9.84 -4.37
N LYS A 145 -6.04 10.40 -4.27
CA LYS A 145 -5.83 11.82 -3.94
C LYS A 145 -6.45 12.75 -4.98
N ALA A 146 -6.31 12.44 -6.27
CA ALA A 146 -6.90 13.23 -7.34
C ALA A 146 -8.44 13.16 -7.37
N ALA A 147 -9.01 11.99 -7.06
CA ALA A 147 -10.44 11.81 -6.95
C ALA A 147 -11.03 12.34 -5.64
N GLY A 148 -10.20 12.60 -4.62
CA GLY A 148 -10.62 13.01 -3.28
C GLY A 148 -11.36 11.91 -2.53
N ILE A 149 -11.15 10.64 -2.89
CA ILE A 149 -11.78 9.48 -2.25
C ILE A 149 -10.73 8.42 -1.91
N PRO A 150 -10.87 7.69 -0.79
CA PRO A 150 -9.97 6.58 -0.46
C PRO A 150 -9.99 5.49 -1.54
N VAL A 151 -8.83 4.85 -1.77
CA VAL A 151 -8.68 3.81 -2.81
C VAL A 151 -9.66 2.65 -2.63
N PHE A 152 -9.93 2.21 -1.39
CA PHE A 152 -10.88 1.12 -1.16
C PHE A 152 -12.31 1.46 -1.65
N ARG A 153 -12.75 2.72 -1.53
CA ARG A 153 -14.03 3.17 -2.08
C ARG A 153 -14.00 3.23 -3.60
N MET A 154 -12.87 3.59 -4.20
CA MET A 154 -12.70 3.53 -5.66
C MET A 154 -12.83 2.11 -6.20
N LEU A 155 -12.37 1.13 -5.44
CA LEU A 155 -12.42 -0.30 -5.79
C LEU A 155 -13.80 -0.93 -5.53
N GLY A 156 -14.78 -0.16 -5.01
CA GLY A 156 -16.14 -0.65 -4.79
C GLY A 156 -16.34 -1.40 -3.48
N ALA A 157 -15.62 -1.03 -2.42
CA ALA A 157 -15.76 -1.66 -1.11
C ALA A 157 -17.21 -1.70 -0.60
N ALA A 158 -17.56 -2.81 0.04
CA ALA A 158 -18.88 -3.03 0.65
C ALA A 158 -19.03 -2.40 2.04
N GLY A 159 -17.93 -1.92 2.65
CA GLY A 159 -17.91 -1.32 3.98
C GLY A 159 -16.62 -0.54 4.24
N GLU A 160 -16.57 0.15 5.38
CA GLU A 160 -15.42 0.99 5.78
C GLU A 160 -14.44 0.28 6.71
N GLU A 161 -14.83 -0.87 7.25
CA GLU A 161 -14.08 -1.65 8.22
C GLU A 161 -13.82 -3.06 7.68
N ALA A 162 -12.66 -3.60 8.06
CA ALA A 162 -12.29 -4.99 7.80
C ALA A 162 -11.91 -5.65 9.12
N GLY A 163 -12.39 -6.87 9.35
CA GLY A 163 -12.03 -7.64 10.53
C GLY A 163 -10.52 -7.89 10.59
N CYS A 164 -9.91 -7.69 11.76
CA CYS A 164 -8.50 -7.95 11.99
C CYS A 164 -8.35 -8.94 13.13
N THR A 165 -7.92 -10.17 12.83
CA THR A 165 -7.56 -11.16 13.85
C THR A 165 -6.07 -11.02 14.15
N PRO A 166 -5.68 -10.77 15.41
CA PRO A 166 -4.27 -10.67 15.75
C PRO A 166 -3.55 -12.01 15.45
N PRO A 167 -2.26 -11.97 15.08
CA PRO A 167 -1.49 -13.20 14.92
C PRO A 167 -1.49 -13.98 16.24
N THR A 168 -1.63 -15.31 16.14
CA THR A 168 -1.78 -16.21 17.30
C THR A 168 -0.55 -16.25 18.21
N ARG A 169 0.60 -15.73 17.77
CA ARG A 169 1.83 -15.63 18.56
C ARG A 169 2.03 -14.19 19.06
N PRO A 170 2.22 -13.97 20.38
CA PRO A 170 2.51 -12.63 20.89
C PRO A 170 3.81 -12.10 20.28
N ALA A 171 3.82 -10.82 19.93
CA ALA A 171 5.05 -10.14 19.52
C ALA A 171 6.05 -10.22 20.68
N THR A 172 7.15 -10.95 20.50
CA THR A 172 8.26 -10.93 21.45
C THR A 172 8.87 -9.53 21.41
N THR A 173 8.49 -8.68 22.37
CA THR A 173 9.13 -7.39 22.60
C THR A 173 10.57 -7.64 22.99
N HIS A 174 11.52 -7.33 22.11
CA HIS A 174 12.91 -7.22 22.53
C HIS A 174 13.02 -6.05 23.50
N PRO A 175 13.72 -6.20 24.64
CA PRO A 175 13.77 -5.20 25.71
C PRO A 175 14.40 -3.86 25.31
N LYS A 176 14.93 -3.73 24.08
CA LYS A 176 15.49 -2.49 23.52
C LYS A 176 14.60 -1.77 22.49
N ALA A 177 13.45 -2.32 22.11
CA ALA A 177 12.50 -1.63 21.22
C ALA A 177 11.60 -0.69 22.04
N GLY A 178 12.20 0.33 22.65
CA GLY A 178 11.50 1.34 23.43
C GLY A 178 10.72 2.29 22.53
N TRP A 179 9.42 2.04 22.35
CA TRP A 179 8.48 3.11 22.05
C TRP A 179 7.93 3.63 23.37
N ARG A 180 8.64 4.57 24.00
CA ARG A 180 8.05 5.37 25.09
C ARG A 180 7.08 6.38 24.46
N LYS A 181 5.78 6.17 24.67
CA LYS A 181 4.81 7.26 24.61
C LYS A 181 4.90 8.01 25.94
N ASP A 182 5.85 8.92 26.06
CA ASP A 182 5.79 9.90 27.12
C ASP A 182 4.79 10.98 26.65
N ALA A 183 3.55 10.88 27.13
CA ALA A 183 2.59 11.96 27.07
C ALA A 183 2.99 13.02 28.11
N ILE A 184 2.93 14.28 27.71
CA ILE A 184 2.93 15.44 28.62
C ILE A 184 1.69 15.35 29.50
#